data_AF-A0A950D6M1-F1
#
_entry.id   AF-A0A950D6M1-F1
#
_cell.length_a   1.000
_cell.length_b   1.000
_cell.length_c   1.000
_cell.angle_alpha   90.00
_cell.angle_beta   90.00
_cell.angle_gamma   90.00
#
_symmetry.space_group_name_H-M   'P 1'
#
loop_
_entity.id
_entity.type
_entity.pdbx_description
1 polymer ?
#
loop_
_entity_poly.entity_id
_entity_poly.type
_entity_poly.pdbx_seq_one_letter_code
_entity_poly.pdbx_strand_id
1 'polypeptide(L)'
;MSFLWKLGILSGLAFVIFGGGAFATYELFIKKASRTPTKGNEAVVTPTPDPGIALLEQGKQLIAKGNIEDGKRLLISIFQSFPKSVKADEARKTVGDMNIQDFFSPQPSADKKEYVVVRGDSIAKISAKTKAAPELIFKANGLEGLMIQPGMKFIIPSGQFSMQIFLEAQAVELLNHGQFFRWYKALDFHVPPNMKPGQLKVIGKEAWSGNARVSFGERKFIGSSRWVVLSQSGITLYSETSPNTPNVQKPRFGIELSPEDMEELFALLPKETPVTVSK
;
A
#
# COMPACT_ATOMS: atom_id res chain seq x y z
N MET A 1 39.62 6.83 -92.41
CA MET A 1 39.00 7.00 -91.08
C MET A 1 39.55 5.92 -90.16
N SER A 2 40.40 6.26 -89.19
CA SER A 2 41.15 5.26 -88.41
C SER A 2 40.22 4.42 -87.52
N PHE A 3 40.55 3.14 -87.36
CA PHE A 3 39.83 2.15 -86.56
C PHE A 3 39.55 2.62 -85.12
N LEU A 4 40.42 3.47 -84.58
CA LEU A 4 40.31 4.07 -83.24
C LEU A 4 39.11 5.02 -83.09
N TRP A 5 38.70 5.73 -84.15
CA TRP A 5 37.54 6.63 -84.10
C TRP A 5 36.20 5.87 -84.03
N LYS A 6 36.12 4.70 -84.68
CA LYS A 6 34.93 3.84 -84.64
C LYS A 6 34.76 3.16 -83.27
N LEU A 7 35.87 2.80 -82.62
CA LEU A 7 35.86 2.24 -81.25
C LEU A 7 35.38 3.28 -80.22
N GLY A 8 35.82 4.53 -80.36
CA GLY A 8 35.39 5.63 -79.48
C GLY A 8 33.88 5.90 -79.56
N ILE A 9 33.30 5.87 -80.76
CA ILE A 9 31.85 6.07 -80.95
C ILE A 9 31.05 4.88 -80.38
N LEU A 10 31.48 3.64 -80.60
CA LEU A 10 30.80 2.47 -80.03
C LEU A 10 30.84 2.46 -78.50
N SER A 11 31.99 2.80 -77.91
CA SER A 11 32.13 2.84 -76.45
C SER A 11 31.32 3.97 -75.82
N GLY A 12 31.22 5.13 -76.49
CA GLY A 12 30.37 6.24 -76.06
C GLY A 12 28.88 5.89 -76.11
N LEU A 13 28.43 5.22 -77.18
CA LEU A 13 27.03 4.78 -77.31
C LEU A 13 26.65 3.74 -76.23
N ALA A 14 27.56 2.81 -75.94
CA ALA A 14 27.37 1.81 -74.88
C ALA A 14 27.23 2.46 -73.50
N PHE A 15 28.04 3.48 -73.18
CA PHE A 15 27.94 4.19 -71.90
C PHE A 15 26.63 4.97 -71.75
N VAL A 16 26.10 5.55 -72.83
CA VAL A 16 24.82 6.27 -72.79
C VAL A 16 23.63 5.31 -72.62
N ILE A 17 23.63 4.18 -73.31
CA ILE A 17 22.54 3.20 -73.25
C ILE A 17 22.56 2.44 -71.92
N PHE A 18 23.71 1.91 -71.51
CA PHE A 18 23.83 1.17 -70.25
C PHE A 18 23.86 2.09 -69.03
N GLY A 19 24.47 3.28 -69.12
CA GLY A 19 24.49 4.26 -68.03
C GLY A 19 23.14 4.92 -67.79
N GLY A 20 22.39 5.24 -68.85
CA GLY A 20 21.03 5.77 -68.75
C GLY A 20 20.04 4.77 -68.12
N GLY A 21 20.14 3.49 -68.52
CA GLY A 21 19.34 2.40 -67.92
C GLY A 21 19.68 2.15 -66.45
N ALA A 22 20.97 2.19 -66.08
CA ALA A 22 21.42 2.06 -64.70
C ALA A 22 20.96 3.22 -63.81
N PHE A 23 20.98 4.46 -64.33
CA PHE A 23 20.52 5.63 -63.58
C PHE A 23 18.99 5.62 -63.37
N ALA A 24 18.22 5.26 -64.40
CA ALA A 24 16.77 5.16 -64.30
C ALA A 24 16.32 4.04 -63.35
N THR A 25 17.00 2.89 -63.36
CA THR A 25 16.74 1.79 -62.42
C THR A 25 17.12 2.16 -60.99
N TYR A 26 18.22 2.90 -60.79
CA TYR A 26 18.61 3.42 -59.48
C TYR A 26 17.60 4.44 -58.91
N GLU A 27 17.15 5.41 -59.70
CA GLU A 27 16.14 6.41 -59.27
C GLU A 27 14.76 5.79 -59.04
N LEU A 28 14.28 4.91 -59.93
CA LEU A 28 12.92 4.37 -59.85
C LEU A 28 12.75 3.27 -58.80
N PHE A 29 13.73 2.38 -58.66
CA PHE A 29 13.61 1.19 -57.80
C PHE A 29 14.42 1.31 -56.51
N ILE A 30 15.69 1.72 -56.58
CA ILE A 30 16.57 1.68 -55.40
C ILE A 30 16.33 2.88 -54.48
N LYS A 31 16.23 4.09 -55.01
CA LYS A 31 15.99 5.32 -54.23
C LYS A 31 14.56 5.41 -53.67
N LYS A 32 13.58 4.79 -54.34
CA LYS A 32 12.19 4.73 -53.87
C LYS A 32 12.00 3.65 -52.80
N ALA A 33 12.70 2.52 -52.92
CA ALA A 33 12.73 1.48 -51.90
C ALA A 33 13.35 1.97 -50.58
N SER A 34 14.40 2.80 -50.63
CA SER A 34 15.04 3.37 -49.43
C SER A 34 14.29 4.54 -48.78
N ARG A 35 13.31 5.13 -49.47
CA ARG A 35 12.41 6.18 -48.95
C ARG A 35 11.06 5.66 -48.48
N THR A 36 10.80 4.37 -48.62
CA THR A 36 9.69 3.76 -47.89
C THR A 36 10.24 3.58 -46.48
N PRO A 37 9.78 4.33 -45.46
CA PRO A 37 10.05 3.89 -44.11
C PRO A 37 9.40 2.51 -44.07
N THR A 38 10.21 1.47 -44.01
CA THR A 38 9.77 0.21 -43.45
C THR A 38 9.27 0.62 -42.08
N LYS A 39 7.96 0.87 -41.96
CA LYS A 39 7.26 0.66 -40.71
C LYS A 39 7.58 -0.79 -40.45
N GLY A 40 8.68 -1.02 -39.71
CA GLY A 40 8.82 -2.25 -38.99
C GLY A 40 7.47 -2.43 -38.35
N ASN A 41 6.86 -3.58 -38.58
CA ASN A 41 5.89 -4.05 -37.63
C ASN A 41 6.68 -4.13 -36.32
N GLU A 42 6.78 -3.01 -35.60
CA GLU A 42 6.90 -3.04 -34.16
C GLU A 42 5.81 -4.02 -33.79
N ALA A 43 6.23 -5.22 -33.37
CA ALA A 43 5.29 -6.18 -32.83
C ALA A 43 4.44 -5.37 -31.88
N VAL A 44 3.13 -5.31 -32.14
CA VAL A 44 2.20 -4.72 -31.17
C VAL A 44 2.39 -5.60 -29.95
N VAL A 45 3.24 -5.15 -29.03
CA VAL A 45 3.45 -5.80 -27.75
C VAL A 45 2.13 -5.54 -27.06
N THR A 46 1.17 -6.43 -27.29
CA THR A 46 -0.02 -6.48 -26.46
C THR A 46 0.53 -6.67 -25.06
N PRO A 47 0.28 -5.72 -24.14
CA PRO A 47 0.80 -5.86 -22.79
C PRO A 47 0.33 -7.20 -22.26
N THR A 48 1.28 -8.03 -21.79
CA THR A 48 0.95 -9.31 -21.15
C THR A 48 -0.18 -9.07 -20.16
N PRO A 49 -1.32 -9.79 -20.27
CA PRO A 49 -2.48 -9.54 -19.41
C PRO A 49 -2.08 -9.60 -17.94
N ASP A 50 -2.45 -8.58 -17.16
CA ASP A 50 -2.16 -8.51 -15.73
C ASP A 50 -2.80 -9.72 -15.01
N PRO A 51 -2.01 -10.68 -14.48
CA PRO A 51 -2.55 -11.87 -13.84
C PRO A 51 -3.43 -11.56 -12.64
N GLY A 52 -3.19 -10.42 -11.96
CA GLY A 52 -3.95 -10.01 -10.78
C GLY A 52 -5.43 -9.76 -11.06
N ILE A 53 -5.82 -9.45 -12.30
CA ILE A 53 -7.23 -9.27 -12.68
C ILE A 53 -7.99 -10.58 -12.52
N ALA A 54 -7.50 -11.67 -13.11
CA ALA A 54 -8.16 -12.97 -13.05
C ALA A 54 -8.13 -13.55 -11.62
N LEU A 55 -7.00 -13.40 -10.92
CA LEU A 55 -6.84 -13.87 -9.55
C LEU A 55 -7.79 -13.16 -8.57
N LEU A 56 -8.01 -11.86 -8.73
CA LEU A 56 -8.92 -11.09 -7.90
C LEU A 56 -10.35 -11.60 -8.04
N GLU A 57 -10.83 -11.78 -9.27
CA GLU A 57 -12.18 -12.29 -9.54
C GLU A 57 -12.37 -13.69 -8.98
N GLN A 58 -11.39 -14.58 -9.21
CA GLN A 58 -11.43 -15.93 -8.65
C GLN A 58 -11.43 -15.92 -7.11
N GLY A 59 -10.63 -15.05 -6.49
CA GLY A 59 -10.57 -14.92 -5.03
C GLY A 59 -11.89 -14.45 -4.45
N LYS A 60 -12.52 -13.44 -5.06
CA LYS A 60 -13.86 -12.97 -4.69
C LYS A 60 -14.93 -14.04 -4.85
N GLN A 61 -14.86 -14.85 -5.91
CA GLN A 61 -15.80 -15.96 -6.10
C GLN A 61 -15.65 -17.05 -5.04
N LEU A 62 -14.42 -17.39 -4.63
CA LEU A 62 -14.18 -18.33 -3.54
C LEU A 62 -14.81 -17.82 -2.23
N ILE A 63 -14.60 -16.55 -1.92
CA ILE A 63 -15.19 -15.88 -0.75
C ILE A 63 -16.72 -15.93 -0.81
N ALA A 64 -17.32 -15.58 -1.96
CA ALA A 64 -18.76 -15.60 -2.15
C ALA A 64 -19.38 -17.01 -2.01
N LYS A 65 -18.60 -18.06 -2.31
CA LYS A 65 -18.99 -19.47 -2.12
C LYS A 65 -18.77 -19.99 -0.70
N GLY A 66 -18.30 -19.15 0.22
CA GLY A 66 -17.99 -19.51 1.60
C GLY A 66 -16.60 -20.12 1.81
N ASN A 67 -15.79 -20.25 0.75
CA ASN A 67 -14.40 -20.68 0.88
C ASN A 67 -13.49 -19.47 1.15
N ILE A 68 -13.64 -18.93 2.37
CA ILE A 68 -13.03 -17.66 2.80
C ILE A 68 -11.51 -17.74 2.80
N GLU A 69 -10.93 -18.79 3.39
CA GLU A 69 -9.47 -18.92 3.56
C GLU A 69 -8.73 -19.09 2.23
N ASP A 70 -9.24 -19.91 1.31
CA ASP A 70 -8.62 -20.06 0.00
C ASP A 70 -8.76 -18.78 -0.83
N GLY A 71 -9.90 -18.10 -0.71
CA GLY A 71 -10.11 -16.80 -1.31
C GLY A 71 -9.11 -15.75 -0.82
N LYS A 72 -8.94 -15.61 0.51
CA LYS A 72 -7.95 -14.70 1.12
C LYS A 72 -6.54 -15.05 0.67
N ARG A 73 -6.16 -16.34 0.66
CA ARG A 73 -4.84 -16.80 0.19
C ARG A 73 -4.59 -16.40 -1.26
N LEU A 74 -5.59 -16.55 -2.12
CA LEU A 74 -5.49 -16.16 -3.52
C LEU A 74 -5.32 -14.64 -3.67
N LEU A 75 -6.10 -13.83 -2.93
CA LEU A 75 -5.95 -12.38 -2.92
C LEU A 75 -4.59 -11.93 -2.39
N ILE A 76 -4.07 -12.58 -1.35
CA ILE A 76 -2.73 -12.34 -0.80
C ILE A 76 -1.65 -12.61 -1.88
N SER A 77 -1.82 -13.67 -2.67
CA SER A 77 -0.86 -14.01 -3.72
C SER A 77 -0.70 -12.92 -4.78
N ILE A 78 -1.72 -12.06 -4.98
CA ILE A 78 -1.69 -10.97 -5.96
C ILE A 78 -0.60 -9.97 -5.59
N PHE A 79 -0.61 -9.46 -4.36
CA PHE A 79 0.36 -8.44 -3.95
C PHE A 79 1.71 -9.02 -3.52
N GLN A 80 1.81 -10.32 -3.28
CA GLN A 80 3.08 -11.00 -3.04
C GLN A 80 3.83 -11.34 -4.35
N SER A 81 3.12 -11.87 -5.34
CA SER A 81 3.73 -12.34 -6.60
C SER A 81 3.68 -11.29 -7.71
N PHE A 82 2.70 -10.40 -7.67
CA PHE A 82 2.47 -9.36 -8.69
C PHE A 82 2.28 -7.98 -8.04
N PRO A 83 3.28 -7.46 -7.29
CA PRO A 83 3.15 -6.20 -6.55
C PRO A 83 2.86 -4.97 -7.45
N LYS A 84 3.16 -5.05 -8.75
CA LYS A 84 2.87 -4.02 -9.76
C LYS A 84 1.50 -4.19 -10.45
N SER A 85 0.73 -5.23 -10.09
CA SER A 85 -0.61 -5.43 -10.61
C SER A 85 -1.49 -4.24 -10.26
N VAL A 86 -2.37 -3.84 -11.18
CA VAL A 86 -3.38 -2.80 -10.92
C VAL A 86 -4.40 -3.24 -9.86
N LYS A 87 -4.43 -4.54 -9.53
CA LYS A 87 -5.30 -5.14 -8.52
C LYS A 87 -4.64 -5.39 -7.17
N ALA A 88 -3.35 -5.11 -7.03
CA ALA A 88 -2.62 -5.36 -5.78
C ALA A 88 -3.23 -4.59 -4.59
N ASP A 89 -3.51 -3.30 -4.76
CA ASP A 89 -4.09 -2.46 -3.69
C ASP A 89 -5.52 -2.86 -3.34
N GLU A 90 -6.34 -3.21 -4.34
CA GLU A 90 -7.71 -3.69 -4.13
C GLU A 90 -7.71 -5.00 -3.34
N ALA A 91 -6.77 -5.90 -3.65
CA ALA A 91 -6.59 -7.16 -2.93
C ALA A 91 -6.11 -6.94 -1.48
N ARG A 92 -5.10 -6.08 -1.27
CA ARG A 92 -4.65 -5.67 0.08
C ARG A 92 -5.79 -5.12 0.91
N LYS A 93 -6.56 -4.18 0.33
CA LYS A 93 -7.70 -3.56 1.00
C LYS A 93 -8.76 -4.60 1.37
N THR A 94 -9.12 -5.48 0.44
CA THR A 94 -10.15 -6.51 0.67
C THR A 94 -9.74 -7.47 1.79
N VAL A 95 -8.53 -8.03 1.73
CA VAL A 95 -8.03 -8.93 2.78
C VAL A 95 -7.91 -8.20 4.11
N GLY A 96 -7.42 -6.97 4.09
CA GLY A 96 -7.31 -6.14 5.28
C GLY A 96 -8.66 -5.82 5.92
N ASP A 97 -9.69 -5.53 5.12
CA ASP A 97 -11.05 -5.22 5.61
C ASP A 97 -11.65 -6.45 6.29
N MET A 98 -11.49 -7.62 5.67
CA MET A 98 -11.93 -8.89 6.24
C MET A 98 -11.20 -9.20 7.54
N ASN A 99 -9.87 -9.03 7.60
CA ASN A 99 -9.09 -9.25 8.83
C ASN A 99 -9.54 -8.34 9.98
N ILE A 100 -9.79 -7.07 9.71
CA ILE A 100 -10.30 -6.11 10.71
C ILE A 100 -11.70 -6.50 11.17
N GLN A 101 -12.59 -6.84 10.23
CA GLN A 101 -13.95 -7.30 10.55
C GLN A 101 -13.90 -8.56 11.42
N ASP A 102 -13.08 -9.55 11.05
CA ASP A 102 -12.90 -10.79 11.80
C ASP A 102 -12.33 -10.49 13.20
N PHE A 103 -11.33 -9.61 13.31
CA PHE A 103 -10.67 -9.27 14.57
C PHE A 103 -11.57 -8.51 15.56
N PHE A 104 -12.46 -7.65 15.07
CA PHE A 104 -13.42 -6.93 15.91
C PHE A 104 -14.79 -7.62 16.01
N SER A 105 -15.02 -8.72 15.30
CA SER A 105 -16.26 -9.48 15.40
C SER A 105 -16.42 -10.11 16.79
N PRO A 106 -17.66 -10.43 17.20
CA PRO A 106 -17.88 -11.16 18.43
C PRO A 106 -17.53 -12.65 18.37
N GLN A 107 -17.13 -13.16 17.20
CA GLN A 107 -16.82 -14.57 17.02
C GLN A 107 -15.59 -14.97 17.84
N PRO A 108 -15.65 -16.08 18.60
CA PRO A 108 -14.51 -16.60 19.33
C PRO A 108 -13.32 -16.86 18.42
N SER A 109 -12.13 -16.50 18.87
CA SER A 109 -10.86 -16.84 18.21
C SER A 109 -9.75 -16.97 19.26
N ALA A 110 -8.62 -17.55 18.89
CA ALA A 110 -7.47 -17.69 19.78
C ALA A 110 -6.95 -16.32 20.30
N ASP A 111 -7.16 -15.27 19.50
CA ASP A 111 -6.77 -13.90 19.78
C ASP A 111 -7.84 -13.11 20.55
N LYS A 112 -8.87 -13.75 21.10
CA LYS A 112 -9.96 -13.09 21.85
C LYS A 112 -10.28 -13.79 23.15
N LYS A 113 -10.48 -12.99 24.20
CA LYS A 113 -10.92 -13.48 25.51
C LYS A 113 -12.17 -12.77 25.96
N GLU A 114 -13.13 -13.50 26.50
CA GLU A 114 -14.25 -12.89 27.20
C GLU A 114 -13.81 -12.37 28.57
N TYR A 115 -14.34 -11.22 28.96
CA TYR A 115 -14.16 -10.62 30.27
C TYR A 115 -15.50 -10.14 30.80
N VAL A 116 -15.86 -10.56 32.03
CA VAL A 116 -17.06 -10.07 32.69
C VAL A 116 -16.69 -8.92 33.60
N VAL A 117 -17.27 -7.74 33.36
CA VAL A 117 -17.04 -6.54 34.16
C VAL A 117 -17.50 -6.80 35.59
N VAL A 118 -16.65 -6.49 36.58
CA VAL A 118 -16.98 -6.63 38.00
C VAL A 118 -17.09 -5.27 38.69
N ARG A 119 -17.67 -5.26 39.89
CA ARG A 119 -17.80 -4.02 40.68
C ARG A 119 -16.44 -3.36 40.91
N GLY A 120 -16.36 -2.07 40.57
CA GLY A 120 -15.15 -1.26 40.75
C GLY A 120 -14.19 -1.27 39.55
N ASP A 121 -14.50 -2.00 38.48
CA ASP A 121 -13.78 -1.92 37.22
C ASP A 121 -13.97 -0.56 36.53
N SER A 122 -12.95 -0.19 35.77
CA SER A 122 -12.97 0.87 34.76
C SER A 122 -12.20 0.37 33.54
N ILE A 123 -12.36 0.99 32.38
CA ILE A 123 -11.60 0.62 31.17
C ILE A 123 -10.08 0.61 31.44
N ALA A 124 -9.58 1.60 32.17
CA ALA A 124 -8.17 1.65 32.56
C ALA A 124 -7.74 0.47 33.45
N LYS A 125 -8.57 0.07 34.42
CA LYS A 125 -8.29 -1.09 35.28
C LYS A 125 -8.35 -2.40 34.51
N ILE A 126 -9.33 -2.57 33.62
CA ILE A 126 -9.45 -3.75 32.77
C ILE A 126 -8.25 -3.84 31.84
N SER A 127 -7.87 -2.74 31.20
CA SER A 127 -6.65 -2.63 30.37
C SER A 127 -5.40 -3.06 31.13
N ALA A 128 -5.20 -2.58 32.36
CA ALA A 128 -4.07 -2.99 33.19
C ALA A 128 -4.07 -4.49 33.52
N LYS A 129 -5.25 -5.08 33.81
CA LYS A 129 -5.41 -6.52 34.10
C LYS A 129 -5.17 -7.40 32.87
N THR A 130 -5.69 -7.00 31.72
CA THR A 130 -5.67 -7.81 30.50
C THR A 130 -4.48 -7.53 29.60
N LYS A 131 -3.76 -6.44 29.85
CA LYS A 131 -2.68 -5.88 29.01
C LYS A 131 -3.14 -5.42 27.63
N ALA A 132 -4.45 -5.38 27.36
CA ALA A 132 -4.99 -4.82 26.14
C ALA A 132 -5.06 -3.29 26.23
N ALA A 133 -4.81 -2.58 25.14
CA ALA A 133 -4.89 -1.13 25.12
C ALA A 133 -6.32 -0.65 25.43
N PRO A 134 -6.51 0.45 26.18
CA PRO A 134 -7.84 0.95 26.52
C PRO A 134 -8.65 1.32 25.27
N GLU A 135 -8.00 1.86 24.23
CA GLU A 135 -8.62 2.17 22.95
C GLU A 135 -9.10 0.90 22.22
N LEU A 136 -8.32 -0.19 22.33
CA LEU A 136 -8.66 -1.46 21.72
C LEU A 136 -9.90 -2.08 22.37
N ILE A 137 -9.96 -2.07 23.71
CA ILE A 137 -11.14 -2.54 24.47
C ILE A 137 -12.36 -1.70 24.09
N PHE A 138 -12.20 -0.37 24.04
CA PHE A 138 -13.28 0.55 23.70
C PHE A 138 -13.85 0.27 22.29
N LYS A 139 -12.97 0.18 21.28
CA LYS A 139 -13.35 -0.07 19.89
C LYS A 139 -13.97 -1.46 19.71
N ALA A 140 -13.35 -2.50 20.27
CA ALA A 140 -13.81 -3.88 20.09
C ALA A 140 -15.17 -4.19 20.70
N ASN A 141 -15.60 -3.39 21.68
CA ASN A 141 -16.88 -3.57 22.35
C ASN A 141 -17.92 -2.53 21.94
N GLY A 142 -17.64 -1.73 20.90
CA GLY A 142 -18.56 -0.70 20.40
C GLY A 142 -18.99 0.29 21.48
N LEU A 143 -18.10 0.61 22.42
CA LEU A 143 -18.44 1.51 23.52
C LEU A 143 -18.56 2.94 22.98
N GLU A 144 -19.56 3.68 23.46
CA GLU A 144 -19.74 5.10 23.12
C GLU A 144 -19.28 6.02 24.25
N GLY A 145 -19.03 5.45 25.43
CA GLY A 145 -18.59 6.16 26.62
C GLY A 145 -17.84 5.25 27.59
N LEU A 146 -17.24 5.86 28.62
CA LEU A 146 -16.45 5.12 29.61
C LEU A 146 -17.27 4.52 30.75
N MET A 147 -18.57 4.79 30.80
CA MET A 147 -19.44 4.23 31.82
C MET A 147 -19.70 2.75 31.52
N ILE A 148 -19.24 1.88 32.43
CA ILE A 148 -19.41 0.43 32.34
C ILE A 148 -20.10 -0.07 33.61
N GLN A 149 -20.87 -1.15 33.47
CA GLN A 149 -21.67 -1.72 34.55
C GLN A 149 -21.20 -3.16 34.85
N PRO A 150 -21.22 -3.58 36.13
CA PRO A 150 -20.96 -4.98 36.47
C PRO A 150 -21.90 -5.93 35.73
N GLY A 151 -21.37 -7.07 35.27
CA GLY A 151 -22.10 -8.07 34.51
C GLY A 151 -22.03 -7.89 32.99
N MET A 152 -21.57 -6.73 32.48
CA MET A 152 -21.30 -6.57 31.05
C MET A 152 -20.23 -7.56 30.60
N LYS A 153 -20.45 -8.17 29.43
CA LYS A 153 -19.49 -9.06 28.79
C LYS A 153 -18.71 -8.30 27.75
N PHE A 154 -17.40 -8.23 27.92
CA PHE A 154 -16.48 -7.65 26.96
C PHE A 154 -15.70 -8.73 26.24
N ILE A 155 -15.39 -8.43 24.99
CA ILE A 155 -14.40 -9.12 24.19
C ILE A 155 -13.12 -8.32 24.33
N ILE A 156 -12.06 -9.01 24.70
CA ILE A 156 -10.72 -8.46 24.84
C ILE A 156 -9.88 -9.06 23.73
N PRO A 157 -9.70 -8.35 22.59
CA PRO A 157 -8.81 -8.80 21.54
C PRO A 157 -7.35 -8.69 22.00
N SER A 158 -6.52 -9.61 21.51
CA SER A 158 -5.08 -9.63 21.68
C SER A 158 -4.45 -10.06 20.35
N GLY A 159 -3.69 -9.17 19.71
CA GLY A 159 -2.88 -9.50 18.55
C GLY A 159 -1.39 -9.40 18.86
N GLN A 160 -0.58 -10.16 18.14
CA GLN A 160 0.88 -9.99 18.11
C GLN A 160 1.24 -9.15 16.90
N PHE A 161 1.03 -7.84 17.04
CA PHE A 161 1.21 -6.92 15.93
C PHE A 161 2.68 -6.53 15.72
N SER A 162 3.04 -6.36 14.46
CA SER A 162 4.27 -5.70 14.02
C SER A 162 3.99 -4.88 12.77
N MET A 163 4.64 -3.74 12.62
CA MET A 163 4.42 -2.84 11.49
C MET A 163 5.57 -2.92 10.50
N GLN A 164 5.27 -2.78 9.21
CA GLN A 164 6.23 -2.64 8.13
C GLN A 164 5.99 -1.30 7.42
N ILE A 165 7.07 -0.56 7.17
CA ILE A 165 7.06 0.68 6.40
C ILE A 165 7.92 0.44 5.16
N PHE A 166 7.33 0.63 3.99
CA PHE A 166 8.01 0.48 2.70
C PHE A 166 8.29 1.88 2.13
N LEU A 167 9.55 2.26 2.01
CA LEU A 167 9.96 3.61 1.62
C LEU A 167 9.68 3.91 0.15
N GLU A 168 9.96 2.97 -0.75
CA GLU A 168 9.75 3.09 -2.20
C GLU A 168 8.28 2.98 -2.57
N ALA A 169 7.54 2.08 -1.91
CA ALA A 169 6.11 1.91 -2.12
C ALA A 169 5.26 2.94 -1.36
N GLN A 170 5.86 3.74 -0.47
CA GLN A 170 5.19 4.72 0.40
C GLN A 170 3.98 4.11 1.13
N ALA A 171 4.16 2.90 1.65
CA ALA A 171 3.09 2.09 2.20
C ALA A 171 3.39 1.68 3.65
N VAL A 172 2.32 1.52 4.43
CA VAL A 172 2.38 0.95 5.77
C VAL A 172 1.55 -0.32 5.80
N GLU A 173 2.15 -1.41 6.26
CA GLU A 173 1.47 -2.68 6.49
C GLU A 173 1.55 -3.05 7.97
N LEU A 174 0.46 -3.59 8.50
CA LEU A 174 0.40 -4.22 9.80
C LEU A 174 0.36 -5.72 9.59
N LEU A 175 1.17 -6.43 10.37
CA LEU A 175 1.17 -7.88 10.44
C LEU A 175 0.63 -8.32 11.80
N ASN A 176 -0.08 -9.44 11.84
CA ASN A 176 -0.45 -10.13 13.09
C ASN A 176 0.17 -11.53 13.04
N HIS A 177 0.94 -11.92 14.05
CA HIS A 177 1.69 -13.18 14.07
C HIS A 177 2.57 -13.38 12.81
N GLY A 178 3.12 -12.28 12.28
CA GLY A 178 3.96 -12.29 11.07
C GLY A 178 3.21 -12.43 9.74
N GLN A 179 1.87 -12.50 9.76
CA GLN A 179 1.03 -12.59 8.56
C GLN A 179 0.42 -11.23 8.22
N PHE A 180 0.20 -10.96 6.94
CA PHE A 180 -0.47 -9.73 6.48
C PHE A 180 -1.82 -9.55 7.18
N PHE A 181 -1.97 -8.42 7.87
CA PHE A 181 -3.17 -8.10 8.62
C PHE A 181 -3.92 -6.91 8.03
N ARG A 182 -3.24 -5.78 7.80
CA ARG A 182 -3.87 -4.54 7.29
C ARG A 182 -2.87 -3.76 6.45
N TRP A 183 -3.36 -3.06 5.43
CA TRP A 183 -2.59 -2.10 4.64
C TRP A 183 -3.21 -0.72 4.78
N TYR A 184 -2.36 0.28 4.92
CA TYR A 184 -2.75 1.68 5.03
C TYR A 184 -2.11 2.49 3.92
N LYS A 185 -2.96 3.24 3.21
CA LYS A 185 -2.52 4.16 2.17
C LYS A 185 -2.11 5.49 2.80
N ALA A 186 -0.86 5.90 2.59
CA ALA A 186 -0.42 7.21 3.01
C ALA A 186 -1.09 8.33 2.19
N LEU A 187 -1.58 9.35 2.88
CA LEU A 187 -2.04 10.61 2.29
C LEU A 187 -0.85 11.52 1.98
N ASP A 188 0.13 11.53 2.88
CA ASP A 188 1.43 12.17 2.69
C ASP A 188 2.52 11.28 3.30
N PHE A 189 3.70 11.30 2.70
CA PHE A 189 4.82 10.45 3.08
C PHE A 189 6.12 11.24 3.00
N HIS A 190 6.44 11.93 4.10
CA HIS A 190 7.62 12.77 4.21
C HIS A 190 8.59 12.20 5.25
N VAL A 191 9.49 11.35 4.80
CA VAL A 191 10.55 10.75 5.64
C VAL A 191 11.88 11.51 5.49
N PRO A 192 12.81 11.42 6.45
CA PRO A 192 14.13 12.01 6.31
C PRO A 192 14.87 11.47 5.07
N PRO A 193 15.59 12.31 4.30
CA PRO A 193 16.15 11.92 3.00
C PRO A 193 17.21 10.80 3.08
N ASN A 194 17.87 10.66 4.23
CA ASN A 194 18.90 9.63 4.46
C ASN A 194 18.42 8.52 5.40
N MET A 195 17.10 8.31 5.47
CA MET A 195 16.55 7.22 6.26
C MET A 195 17.04 5.87 5.71
N LYS A 196 17.68 5.08 6.58
CA LYS A 196 18.12 3.73 6.24
C LYS A 196 17.06 2.71 6.66
N PRO A 197 16.87 1.63 5.88
CA PRO A 197 16.14 0.46 6.34
C PRO A 197 16.69 -0.04 7.68
N GLY A 198 15.82 -0.59 8.53
CA GLY A 198 16.21 -1.03 9.86
C GLY A 198 15.03 -1.37 10.77
N GLN A 199 15.37 -1.78 11.98
CA GLN A 199 14.39 -2.10 13.02
C GLN A 199 14.18 -0.90 13.93
N LEU A 200 12.91 -0.60 14.18
CA LEU A 200 12.42 0.42 15.09
C LEU A 200 11.35 -0.21 15.99
N LYS A 201 10.79 0.60 16.87
CA LYS A 201 9.63 0.25 17.69
C LYS A 201 8.77 1.47 17.97
N VAL A 202 7.50 1.23 18.31
CA VAL A 202 6.61 2.27 18.82
C VAL A 202 7.07 2.67 20.22
N ILE A 203 7.44 3.94 20.42
CA ILE A 203 7.91 4.46 21.72
C ILE A 203 6.86 5.30 22.45
N GLY A 204 5.89 5.82 21.71
CA GLY A 204 4.88 6.71 22.25
C GLY A 204 3.65 6.78 21.37
N LYS A 205 2.55 7.14 22.01
CA LYS A 205 1.26 7.40 21.39
C LYS A 205 0.73 8.70 21.95
N GLU A 206 0.31 9.61 21.09
CA GLU A 206 -0.23 10.91 21.49
C GLU A 206 -1.55 11.18 20.76
N ALA A 207 -2.42 11.93 21.39
CA ALA A 207 -3.67 12.40 20.78
C ALA A 207 -3.79 13.91 20.96
N TRP A 208 -4.27 14.58 19.92
CA TRP A 208 -4.25 16.04 19.83
C TRP A 208 -5.60 16.58 19.37
N SER A 209 -6.14 17.54 20.12
CA SER A 209 -7.31 18.33 19.72
C SER A 209 -6.85 19.76 19.44
N GLY A 210 -6.69 20.10 18.17
CA GLY A 210 -5.95 21.30 17.76
C GLY A 210 -4.52 21.27 18.31
N ASN A 211 -4.14 22.29 19.08
CA ASN A 211 -2.80 22.41 19.68
C ASN A 211 -2.69 21.84 21.11
N ALA A 212 -3.74 21.20 21.63
CA ALA A 212 -3.75 20.63 22.99
C ALA A 212 -3.67 19.10 22.96
N ARG A 213 -2.79 18.54 23.80
CA ARG A 213 -2.77 17.09 24.05
C ARG A 213 -4.03 16.69 24.80
N VAL A 214 -4.59 15.54 24.42
CA VAL A 214 -5.76 14.94 25.06
C VAL A 214 -5.47 13.49 25.37
N SER A 215 -5.99 13.00 26.49
CA SER A 215 -5.80 11.63 26.95
C SER A 215 -7.07 10.79 26.74
N PHE A 216 -6.91 9.47 26.70
CA PHE A 216 -8.06 8.56 26.65
C PHE A 216 -9.01 8.84 27.82
N GLY A 217 -10.30 9.02 27.49
CA GLY A 217 -11.36 9.34 28.44
C GLY A 217 -11.72 10.80 28.58
N GLU A 218 -10.94 11.70 28.00
CA GLU A 218 -11.35 13.10 27.85
C GLU A 218 -12.35 13.23 26.70
N ARG A 219 -13.33 14.15 26.83
CA ARG A 219 -14.36 14.37 25.80
C ARG A 219 -13.77 14.70 24.41
N LYS A 220 -12.65 15.41 24.38
CA LYS A 220 -11.97 15.84 23.15
C LYS A 220 -11.07 14.76 22.54
N PHE A 221 -10.98 13.58 23.15
CA PHE A 221 -10.19 12.46 22.62
C PHE A 221 -10.87 11.80 21.41
N ILE A 222 -12.20 11.79 21.36
CA ILE A 222 -12.93 11.30 20.18
C ILE A 222 -12.83 12.39 19.10
N GLY A 223 -12.44 12.01 17.88
CA GLY A 223 -12.19 12.95 16.78
C GLY A 223 -10.88 13.75 16.88
N SER A 224 -10.01 13.42 17.84
CA SER A 224 -8.66 14.00 17.92
C SER A 224 -7.72 13.40 16.87
N SER A 225 -6.78 14.19 16.38
CA SER A 225 -5.62 13.71 15.63
C SER A 225 -4.83 12.67 16.46
N ARG A 226 -4.36 11.60 15.81
CA ARG A 226 -3.67 10.46 16.45
C ARG A 226 -2.24 10.39 15.98
N TRP A 227 -1.29 10.28 16.89
CA TRP A 227 0.14 10.22 16.57
C TRP A 227 0.76 8.96 17.18
N VAL A 228 1.52 8.21 16.37
CA VAL A 228 2.32 7.06 16.78
C VAL A 228 3.78 7.38 16.53
N VAL A 229 4.55 7.54 17.60
CA VAL A 229 5.95 7.98 17.55
C VAL A 229 6.88 6.77 17.54
N LEU A 230 7.82 6.74 16.59
CA LEU A 230 8.77 5.64 16.42
C LEU A 230 10.15 5.93 17.05
N SER A 231 10.84 4.88 17.47
CA SER A 231 12.21 4.97 18.00
C SER A 231 13.20 5.43 16.93
N GLN A 232 14.19 6.22 17.34
CA GLN A 232 15.46 6.46 16.61
C GLN A 232 15.37 6.93 15.15
N SER A 233 14.24 7.48 14.68
CA SER A 233 14.12 7.91 13.28
C SER A 233 13.36 9.21 13.02
N GLY A 234 12.91 9.92 14.06
CA GLY A 234 12.21 11.21 13.88
C GLY A 234 10.93 11.14 13.04
N ILE A 235 10.40 9.93 12.81
CA ILE A 235 9.17 9.68 12.07
C ILE A 235 8.05 9.39 13.04
N THR A 236 6.92 10.02 12.74
CA THR A 236 5.65 9.81 13.41
C THR A 236 4.62 9.44 12.35
N LEU A 237 3.85 8.38 12.59
CA LEU A 237 2.63 8.18 11.84
C LEU A 237 1.56 9.06 12.48
N TYR A 238 0.84 9.85 11.69
CA TYR A 238 -0.12 10.79 12.24
C TYR A 238 -1.36 10.96 11.36
N SER A 239 -2.42 11.51 11.95
CA SER A 239 -3.57 12.06 11.23
C SER A 239 -3.74 13.53 11.56
N GLU A 240 -4.44 14.26 10.68
CA GLU A 240 -4.90 15.62 10.91
C GLU A 240 -6.43 15.68 10.79
N THR A 241 -7.12 16.02 11.88
CA THR A 241 -8.59 16.17 11.90
C THR A 241 -9.05 17.62 11.72
N SER A 242 -8.12 18.58 11.69
CA SER A 242 -8.40 20.01 11.50
C SER A 242 -7.51 20.63 10.40
N PRO A 243 -7.69 20.26 9.12
CA PRO A 243 -6.76 20.63 8.04
C PRO A 243 -6.67 22.14 7.77
N ASN A 244 -7.71 22.92 8.12
CA ASN A 244 -7.71 24.38 7.96
C ASN A 244 -6.90 25.09 9.05
N THR A 245 -6.71 24.43 10.20
CA THR A 245 -5.88 24.92 11.31
C THR A 245 -5.05 23.76 11.85
N PRO A 246 -4.05 23.30 11.08
CA PRO A 246 -3.26 22.13 11.46
C PRO A 246 -2.56 22.33 12.78
N ASN A 247 -2.27 21.22 13.47
CA ASN A 247 -1.52 21.28 14.72
C ASN A 247 -0.13 21.90 14.46
N VAL A 248 0.21 22.98 15.16
CA VAL A 248 1.49 23.69 15.01
C VAL A 248 2.69 22.82 15.40
N GLN A 249 2.47 21.81 16.23
CA GLN A 249 3.49 20.85 16.66
C GLN A 249 3.64 19.69 15.68
N LYS A 250 2.91 19.68 14.55
CA LYS A 250 2.94 18.62 13.53
C LYS A 250 4.40 18.22 13.23
N PRO A 251 4.72 16.92 13.28
CA PRO A 251 6.08 16.46 13.09
C PRO A 251 6.57 16.87 11.69
N ARG A 252 7.81 17.36 11.63
CA ARG A 252 8.44 17.75 10.35
C ARG A 252 8.50 16.58 9.37
N PHE A 253 8.83 15.39 9.88
CA PHE A 253 8.86 14.15 9.12
C PHE A 253 7.80 13.19 9.67
N GLY A 254 7.01 12.60 8.78
CA GLY A 254 5.97 11.69 9.18
C GLY A 254 5.23 11.08 7.99
N ILE A 255 4.38 10.12 8.32
CA ILE A 255 3.49 9.45 7.38
C ILE A 255 2.07 9.82 7.80
N GLU A 256 1.39 10.60 6.98
CA GLU A 256 0.00 10.99 7.21
C GLU A 256 -0.93 9.88 6.72
N LEU A 257 -1.77 9.33 7.60
CA LEU A 257 -2.90 8.48 7.19
C LEU A 257 -4.21 9.22 7.45
N SER A 258 -5.32 8.70 6.92
CA SER A 258 -6.63 9.27 7.23
C SER A 258 -6.92 9.18 8.73
N PRO A 259 -7.78 10.07 9.28
CA PRO A 259 -8.23 9.99 10.67
C PRO A 259 -8.75 8.61 11.05
N GLU A 260 -9.52 7.97 10.18
CA GLU A 260 -10.14 6.66 10.41
C GLU A 260 -9.08 5.55 10.49
N ASP A 261 -8.14 5.53 9.55
CA ASP A 261 -7.04 4.56 9.50
C ASP A 261 -6.10 4.73 10.69
N MET A 262 -5.78 5.97 11.06
CA MET A 262 -4.96 6.23 12.23
C MET A 262 -5.67 5.86 13.54
N GLU A 263 -6.97 6.10 13.68
CA GLU A 263 -7.70 5.70 14.90
C GLU A 263 -7.69 4.18 15.08
N GLU A 264 -7.85 3.44 13.98
CA GLU A 264 -7.67 1.99 13.97
C GLU A 264 -6.25 1.58 14.35
N LEU A 265 -5.25 2.07 13.61
CA LEU A 265 -3.85 1.70 13.81
C LEU A 265 -3.39 2.04 15.23
N PHE A 266 -3.81 3.19 15.76
CA PHE A 266 -3.50 3.64 17.12
C PHE A 266 -4.03 2.69 18.20
N ALA A 267 -5.22 2.09 17.99
CA ALA A 267 -5.78 1.10 18.90
C ALA A 267 -5.03 -0.25 18.81
N LEU A 268 -4.56 -0.62 17.61
CA LEU A 268 -3.88 -1.90 17.36
C LEU A 268 -2.41 -1.90 17.80
N LEU A 269 -1.75 -0.75 17.87
CA LEU A 269 -0.33 -0.64 18.20
C LEU A 269 -0.08 -0.34 19.68
N PRO A 270 0.20 -1.35 20.53
CA PRO A 270 0.75 -1.08 21.86
C PRO A 270 2.15 -0.46 21.78
N LYS A 271 2.60 0.13 22.89
CA LYS A 271 4.01 0.53 23.05
C LYS A 271 4.92 -0.69 22.89
N GLU A 272 6.13 -0.48 22.39
CA GLU A 272 7.12 -1.51 22.07
C GLU A 272 6.75 -2.41 20.88
N THR A 273 5.66 -2.11 20.15
CA THR A 273 5.35 -2.82 18.89
C THR A 273 6.54 -2.73 17.94
N PRO A 274 7.08 -3.86 17.44
CA PRO A 274 8.17 -3.86 16.48
C PRO A 274 7.77 -3.19 15.18
N VAL A 275 8.68 -2.42 14.61
CA VAL A 275 8.49 -1.75 13.32
C VAL A 275 9.71 -2.05 12.44
N THR A 276 9.48 -2.56 11.24
CA THR A 276 10.55 -2.79 10.26
C THR A 276 10.41 -1.77 9.14
N VAL A 277 11.49 -1.04 8.86
CA VAL A 277 11.56 -0.14 7.72
C VAL A 277 12.35 -0.85 6.63
N SER A 278 11.71 -0.99 5.48
CA SER A 278 12.25 -1.62 4.28
C SER A 278 12.36 -0.59 3.17
N LYS A 279 13.21 -0.86 2.18
CA LYS A 279 13.14 -0.13 0.92
C LYS A 279 11.79 -0.37 0.27
#